data_AF-W6TJ76-F1
#
_entry.id   AF-W6TJ76-F1
#
_cell.length_a   1.000
_cell.length_b   1.000
_cell.length_c   1.000
_cell.angle_alpha   90.00
_cell.angle_beta   90.00
_cell.angle_gamma   90.00
#
_symmetry.space_group_name_H-M   'P 1'
#
loop_
_entity.id
_entity.type
_entity.pdbx_description
1 polymer ?
#
loop_
_entity_poly.entity_id
_entity_poly.type
_entity_poly.pdbx_seq_one_letter_code
_entity_poly.pdbx_strand_id
1 'polypeptide(L)'
;MFFAFKEKSELKKEKNKEAKRMKREKEVEGKGRVIMMVMMVVMVMGCNSGGVAEGEGESSQSKFLKSIIGLRNEFLNVFTSFGDMVGGILGFNAVKSDDKRSKVGEHFKTIGDGLKSTKDKLDVLAKDITSIPYTDTTAVESIIKGTSEVISKLIVSLIKLSEVTKEDTSIGNAGADGSAAAVSANVTDVNTVIEEVRSIIGIAEKSGLKIEKGNSW
;
A
#
# COMPACT_ATOMS: atom_id res chain seq x y z
N MET A 1 56.54 -2.72 -33.87
CA MET A 1 55.61 -3.30 -32.86
C MET A 1 54.47 -2.33 -32.47
N PHE A 2 54.75 -1.03 -32.29
CA PHE A 2 53.72 -0.02 -31.94
C PHE A 2 52.60 0.18 -32.97
N PHE A 3 52.89 0.12 -34.26
CA PHE A 3 51.89 0.28 -35.32
C PHE A 3 50.81 -0.82 -35.33
N ALA A 4 51.22 -2.08 -35.16
CA ALA A 4 50.30 -3.22 -35.12
C ALA A 4 49.36 -3.20 -33.90
N PHE A 5 49.80 -2.60 -32.79
CA PHE A 5 48.97 -2.46 -31.59
C PHE A 5 47.89 -1.37 -31.78
N LYS A 6 48.26 -0.26 -32.42
CA LYS A 6 47.32 0.82 -32.75
C LYS A 6 46.23 0.32 -33.71
N GLU A 7 46.59 -0.44 -34.73
CA GLU A 7 45.66 -1.00 -35.71
C GLU A 7 44.67 -2.01 -35.10
N LYS A 8 45.15 -2.91 -34.23
CA LYS A 8 44.27 -3.81 -33.46
C LYS A 8 43.31 -3.07 -32.54
N SER A 9 43.72 -1.93 -31.98
CA SER A 9 42.86 -1.13 -31.10
C SER A 9 41.74 -0.41 -31.87
N GLU A 10 42.01 0.06 -33.08
CA GLU A 10 41.01 0.73 -33.93
C GLU A 10 40.00 -0.26 -34.50
N LEU A 11 40.45 -1.44 -34.98
CA LEU A 11 39.57 -2.52 -35.43
C LEU A 11 38.61 -3.00 -34.32
N LYS A 12 39.04 -3.00 -33.05
CA LYS A 12 38.19 -3.38 -31.92
C LYS A 12 37.13 -2.32 -31.61
N LYS A 13 37.45 -1.03 -31.79
CA LYS A 13 36.48 0.07 -31.62
C LYS A 13 35.42 0.04 -32.72
N GLU A 14 35.82 -0.22 -33.96
CA GLU A 14 34.90 -0.25 -35.09
C GLU A 14 33.88 -1.39 -34.98
N LYS A 15 34.35 -2.61 -34.67
CA LYS A 15 33.46 -3.78 -34.43
C LYS A 15 32.45 -3.54 -33.31
N ASN A 16 32.83 -2.82 -32.25
CA ASN A 16 31.92 -2.49 -31.15
C ASN A 16 30.87 -1.43 -31.57
N LYS A 17 31.24 -0.50 -32.46
CA LYS A 17 30.34 0.51 -33.02
C LYS A 17 29.30 -0.12 -33.95
N GLU A 18 29.70 -1.08 -34.79
CA GLU A 18 28.79 -1.83 -35.66
C GLU A 18 27.83 -2.74 -34.88
N ALA A 19 28.33 -3.45 -33.86
CA ALA A 19 27.47 -4.28 -33.00
C ALA A 19 26.38 -3.44 -32.30
N LYS A 20 26.69 -2.22 -31.89
CA LYS A 20 25.71 -1.27 -31.33
C LYS A 20 24.71 -0.75 -32.36
N ARG A 21 25.10 -0.61 -33.64
CA ARG A 21 24.18 -0.25 -34.72
C ARG A 21 23.19 -1.37 -35.01
N MET A 22 23.68 -2.60 -35.20
CA MET A 22 22.83 -3.77 -35.46
C MET A 22 21.83 -4.05 -34.32
N LYS A 23 22.23 -3.83 -33.06
CA LYS A 23 21.32 -4.00 -31.92
C LYS A 23 20.18 -2.98 -31.92
N ARG A 24 20.46 -1.73 -32.31
CA ARG A 24 19.43 -0.68 -32.44
C ARG A 24 18.51 -0.92 -33.64
N GLU A 25 19.04 -1.38 -34.77
CA GLU A 25 18.22 -1.73 -35.94
C GLU A 25 17.25 -2.87 -35.63
N LYS A 26 17.69 -3.95 -34.95
CA LYS A 26 16.79 -5.02 -34.51
C LYS A 26 15.72 -4.56 -33.51
N GLU A 27 16.05 -3.60 -32.65
CA GLU A 27 15.09 -3.04 -31.69
C GLU A 27 14.05 -2.12 -32.37
N VAL A 28 14.48 -1.35 -33.38
CA VAL A 28 13.59 -0.52 -34.20
C VAL A 28 12.72 -1.38 -35.12
N GLU A 29 13.26 -2.44 -35.70
CA GLU A 29 12.49 -3.39 -36.53
C GLU A 29 11.46 -4.16 -35.68
N GLY A 30 11.83 -4.55 -34.45
CA GLY A 30 10.92 -5.14 -33.47
C GLY A 30 9.82 -4.17 -33.02
N LYS A 31 10.18 -2.91 -32.71
CA LYS A 31 9.20 -1.86 -32.36
C LYS A 31 8.28 -1.52 -33.55
N GLY A 32 8.80 -1.48 -34.77
CA GLY A 32 8.03 -1.26 -36.00
C GLY A 32 7.03 -2.39 -36.25
N ARG A 33 7.44 -3.66 -36.07
CA ARG A 33 6.53 -4.81 -36.15
C ARG A 33 5.44 -4.76 -35.08
N VAL A 34 5.79 -4.41 -33.84
CA VAL A 34 4.79 -4.26 -32.75
C VAL A 34 3.82 -3.12 -33.05
N ILE A 35 4.28 -1.96 -33.53
CA ILE A 35 3.42 -0.84 -33.91
C ILE A 35 2.52 -1.22 -35.09
N MET A 36 3.03 -1.92 -36.10
CA MET A 36 2.22 -2.38 -37.24
C MET A 36 1.17 -3.40 -36.80
N MET A 37 1.52 -4.34 -35.91
CA MET A 37 0.55 -5.27 -35.31
C MET A 37 -0.53 -4.55 -34.49
N VAL A 38 -0.15 -3.58 -33.65
CA VAL A 38 -1.10 -2.78 -32.85
C VAL A 38 -2.00 -1.95 -33.76
N MET A 39 -1.46 -1.35 -34.83
CA MET A 39 -2.24 -0.56 -35.79
C MET A 39 -3.22 -1.42 -36.60
N MET A 40 -2.84 -2.66 -36.95
CA MET A 40 -3.74 -3.63 -37.58
C MET A 40 -4.87 -4.07 -36.64
N VAL A 41 -4.56 -4.36 -35.36
CA VAL A 41 -5.57 -4.74 -34.35
C VAL A 41 -6.57 -3.60 -34.09
N VAL A 42 -6.11 -2.35 -34.10
CA VAL A 42 -6.99 -1.18 -33.91
C VAL A 42 -7.85 -0.90 -35.15
N MET A 43 -7.37 -1.18 -36.37
CA MET A 43 -8.16 -1.02 -37.60
C MET A 43 -9.22 -2.12 -37.79
N VAL A 44 -9.01 -3.34 -37.30
CA VAL A 44 -10.03 -4.41 -37.32
C VAL A 44 -11.21 -4.12 -36.38
N MET A 45 -11.09 -3.13 -35.48
CA MET A 45 -12.17 -2.68 -34.60
C MET A 45 -12.99 -1.50 -35.15
N GLY A 46 -12.75 -1.05 -36.39
CA GLY A 46 -13.43 0.10 -36.99
C GLY A 46 -14.21 -0.21 -38.27
N CYS A 47 -15.55 -0.34 -38.13
CA CYS A 47 -16.64 -0.09 -39.10
C CYS A 47 -17.63 -1.24 -39.38
N ASN A 48 -18.61 -1.36 -38.46
CA ASN A 48 -20.07 -1.43 -38.66
C ASN A 48 -20.69 -1.97 -39.98
N SER A 49 -21.48 -3.04 -39.86
CA SER A 49 -22.81 -3.28 -40.48
C SER A 49 -23.29 -4.62 -39.92
N GLY A 50 -24.42 -4.81 -39.23
CA GLY A 50 -25.75 -4.27 -39.47
C GLY A 50 -26.69 -5.47 -39.29
N GLY A 51 -27.53 -5.44 -38.25
CA GLY A 51 -28.68 -6.34 -38.06
C GLY A 51 -28.38 -7.79 -37.68
N VAL A 52 -28.93 -8.24 -36.56
CA VAL A 52 -29.88 -9.36 -36.49
C VAL A 52 -30.20 -9.65 -35.01
N ALA A 53 -31.50 -9.53 -34.73
CA ALA A 53 -32.29 -10.20 -33.70
C ALA A 53 -31.93 -10.02 -32.21
N GLU A 54 -32.85 -9.34 -31.53
CA GLU A 54 -33.52 -9.83 -30.32
C GLU A 54 -32.91 -11.09 -29.68
N GLY A 55 -32.15 -10.86 -28.62
CA GLY A 55 -31.68 -11.85 -27.67
C GLY A 55 -31.03 -11.10 -26.52
N GLU A 56 -31.72 -11.01 -25.39
CA GLU A 56 -31.23 -10.45 -24.14
C GLU A 56 -29.90 -11.13 -23.74
N GLY A 57 -28.79 -10.49 -24.02
CA GLY A 57 -27.47 -11.01 -23.69
C GLY A 57 -26.44 -9.91 -23.74
N GLU A 58 -26.11 -9.32 -22.59
CA GLU A 58 -24.95 -8.44 -22.48
C GLU A 58 -23.70 -9.12 -23.06
N SER A 59 -23.04 -8.45 -24.00
CA SER A 59 -21.78 -8.94 -24.57
C SER A 59 -20.71 -9.11 -23.48
N SER A 60 -19.76 -10.02 -23.69
CA SER A 60 -18.65 -10.22 -22.76
C SER A 60 -17.87 -8.93 -22.48
N GLN A 61 -17.78 -8.04 -23.47
CA GLN A 61 -17.16 -6.71 -23.34
C GLN A 61 -17.96 -5.77 -22.44
N SER A 62 -19.30 -5.72 -22.56
CA SER A 62 -20.12 -4.85 -21.70
C SER A 62 -20.11 -5.32 -20.25
N LYS A 63 -20.11 -6.64 -20.02
CA LYS A 63 -19.94 -7.24 -18.67
C LYS A 63 -18.59 -6.89 -18.06
N PHE A 64 -17.50 -7.06 -18.82
CA PHE A 64 -16.15 -6.73 -18.35
C PHE A 64 -16.02 -5.25 -17.97
N LEU A 65 -16.51 -4.33 -18.81
CA LEU A 65 -16.48 -2.89 -18.52
C LEU A 65 -17.27 -2.54 -17.25
N LYS A 66 -18.43 -3.17 -17.04
CA LYS A 66 -19.21 -3.01 -15.80
C LYS A 66 -18.45 -3.51 -14.57
N SER A 67 -17.77 -4.66 -14.65
CA SER A 67 -16.92 -5.15 -13.56
C SER A 67 -15.79 -4.20 -13.22
N ILE A 68 -15.12 -3.61 -14.22
CA ILE A 68 -14.05 -2.62 -13.99
C ILE A 68 -14.58 -1.33 -13.35
N ILE A 69 -15.76 -0.85 -13.77
CA ILE A 69 -16.39 0.33 -13.14
C ILE A 69 -16.75 0.04 -11.67
N GLY A 70 -17.27 -1.15 -11.38
CA GLY A 70 -17.53 -1.60 -10.01
C GLY A 70 -16.25 -1.64 -9.16
N LEU A 71 -15.19 -2.26 -9.68
CA LEU A 71 -13.89 -2.34 -9.00
C LEU A 71 -13.31 -0.96 -8.71
N ARG A 72 -13.43 -0.02 -9.65
CA ARG A 72 -12.99 1.37 -9.45
C ARG A 72 -13.69 1.99 -8.23
N ASN A 73 -15.00 1.80 -8.11
CA ASN A 73 -15.76 2.35 -6.99
C ASN A 73 -15.30 1.72 -5.67
N GLU A 74 -15.07 0.41 -5.66
CA GLU A 74 -14.64 -0.27 -4.43
C GLU A 74 -13.22 0.12 -4.01
N PHE A 75 -12.31 0.31 -4.97
CA PHE A 75 -10.99 0.88 -4.71
C PHE A 75 -11.08 2.30 -4.13
N LEU A 76 -11.95 3.15 -4.69
CA LEU A 76 -12.19 4.50 -4.16
C LEU A 76 -12.76 4.46 -2.74
N ASN A 77 -13.62 3.49 -2.43
CA ASN A 77 -14.16 3.29 -1.08
C ASN A 77 -13.06 2.95 -0.08
N VAL A 78 -12.12 2.07 -0.45
CA VAL A 78 -10.93 1.75 0.37
C VAL A 78 -10.09 3.00 0.61
N PHE A 79 -9.75 3.74 -0.46
CA PHE A 79 -8.90 4.94 -0.37
C PHE A 79 -9.54 6.07 0.45
N THR A 80 -10.84 6.30 0.27
CA THR A 80 -11.57 7.31 1.04
C THR A 80 -11.61 6.91 2.51
N SER A 81 -11.90 5.63 2.81
CA SER A 81 -11.89 5.12 4.20
C SER A 81 -10.55 5.32 4.89
N PHE A 82 -9.47 5.00 4.19
CA PHE A 82 -8.12 5.17 4.71
C PHE A 82 -7.79 6.65 4.89
N GLY A 83 -8.16 7.50 3.93
CA GLY A 83 -7.99 8.95 4.00
C GLY A 83 -8.72 9.57 5.19
N ASP A 84 -9.98 9.21 5.42
CA ASP A 84 -10.78 9.68 6.56
C ASP A 84 -10.14 9.24 7.89
N MET A 85 -9.65 8.00 7.96
CA MET A 85 -8.91 7.51 9.11
C MET A 85 -7.63 8.34 9.35
N VAL A 86 -6.79 8.53 8.34
CA VAL A 86 -5.53 9.28 8.51
C VAL A 86 -5.79 10.74 8.85
N GLY A 87 -6.71 11.39 8.13
CA GLY A 87 -7.01 12.83 8.28
C GLY A 87 -7.77 13.18 9.55
N GLY A 88 -8.66 12.29 10.02
CA GLY A 88 -9.49 12.53 11.20
C GLY A 88 -8.94 11.93 12.49
N ILE A 89 -8.27 10.78 12.42
CA ILE A 89 -7.95 9.97 13.61
C ILE A 89 -6.48 10.11 14.01
N LEU A 90 -5.52 10.15 13.09
CA LEU A 90 -4.08 10.22 13.40
C LEU A 90 -3.56 11.63 13.70
N GLY A 91 -4.43 12.59 14.02
CA GLY A 91 -4.05 13.97 14.27
C GLY A 91 -3.20 14.15 15.54
N PHE A 92 -2.11 14.92 15.45
CA PHE A 92 -1.20 15.25 16.56
C PHE A 92 -1.87 15.98 17.75
N ASN A 93 -3.10 16.46 17.58
CA ASN A 93 -3.89 17.13 18.63
C ASN A 93 -4.90 16.20 19.34
N ALA A 94 -4.92 14.91 19.02
CA ALA A 94 -5.91 13.98 19.55
C ALA A 94 -5.73 13.67 21.06
N VAL A 95 -4.51 13.83 21.56
CA VAL A 95 -4.15 13.68 22.97
C VAL A 95 -3.26 14.85 23.37
N LYS A 96 -3.58 15.50 24.49
CA LYS A 96 -2.83 16.60 25.08
C LYS A 96 -2.10 16.16 26.35
N SER A 97 -1.12 16.93 26.80
CA SER A 97 -0.34 16.61 28.00
C SER A 97 -1.16 16.66 29.30
N ASP A 98 -2.21 17.48 29.34
CA ASP A 98 -3.14 17.60 30.47
C ASP A 98 -4.28 16.57 30.42
N ASP A 99 -4.37 15.77 29.35
CA ASP A 99 -5.34 14.68 29.27
C ASP A 99 -5.02 13.55 30.26
N LYS A 100 -6.01 12.67 30.43
CA LYS A 100 -5.88 11.43 31.19
C LYS A 100 -5.31 10.32 30.31
N ARG A 101 -4.65 9.34 30.94
CA ARG A 101 -4.13 8.14 30.25
C ARG A 101 -5.24 7.40 29.50
N SER A 102 -6.46 7.37 30.03
CA SER A 102 -7.65 6.85 29.36
C SER A 102 -7.89 7.47 27.96
N LYS A 103 -7.53 8.75 27.76
CA LYS A 103 -7.64 9.41 26.46
C LYS A 103 -6.68 8.84 25.42
N VAL A 104 -5.49 8.41 25.86
CA VAL A 104 -4.53 7.67 25.02
C VAL A 104 -5.16 6.34 24.57
N GLY A 105 -5.84 5.64 25.47
CA GLY A 105 -6.53 4.39 25.15
C GLY A 105 -7.67 4.55 24.17
N GLU A 106 -8.51 5.58 24.36
CA GLU A 106 -9.55 5.95 23.40
C GLU A 106 -8.97 6.25 22.02
N HIS A 107 -7.83 6.95 21.98
CA HIS A 107 -7.17 7.26 20.73
C HIS A 107 -6.67 6.00 20.01
N PHE A 108 -5.96 5.09 20.71
CA PHE A 108 -5.53 3.81 20.14
C PHE A 108 -6.71 2.97 19.63
N LYS A 109 -7.80 2.91 20.40
CA LYS A 109 -9.02 2.22 19.98
C LYS A 109 -9.59 2.82 18.70
N THR A 110 -9.68 4.15 18.64
CA THR A 110 -10.21 4.87 17.45
C THR A 110 -9.35 4.61 16.21
N ILE A 111 -8.01 4.57 16.35
CA ILE A 111 -7.11 4.18 15.25
C ILE A 111 -7.39 2.74 14.82
N GLY A 112 -7.53 1.82 15.80
CA GLY A 112 -7.87 0.42 15.54
C GLY A 112 -9.17 0.25 14.77
N ASP A 113 -10.22 0.99 15.15
CA ASP A 113 -11.53 0.97 14.49
C ASP A 113 -11.46 1.50 13.05
N GLY A 114 -10.71 2.58 12.81
CA GLY A 114 -10.49 3.10 11.46
C GLY A 114 -9.69 2.15 10.55
N LEU A 115 -8.66 1.50 11.11
CA LEU A 115 -7.90 0.46 10.41
C LEU A 115 -8.78 -0.75 10.10
N LYS A 116 -9.64 -1.16 11.05
CA LYS A 116 -10.61 -2.25 10.84
C LYS A 116 -11.56 -1.94 9.69
N SER A 117 -12.14 -0.74 9.66
CA SER A 117 -12.99 -0.28 8.56
C SER A 117 -12.30 -0.36 7.20
N THR A 118 -11.02 0.06 7.13
CA THR A 118 -10.21 -0.03 5.91
C THR A 118 -9.96 -1.49 5.50
N LYS A 119 -9.63 -2.35 6.46
CA LYS A 119 -9.41 -3.78 6.22
C LYS A 119 -10.68 -4.46 5.70
N ASP A 120 -11.83 -4.19 6.31
CA ASP A 120 -13.10 -4.81 5.91
C ASP A 120 -13.43 -4.46 4.44
N LYS A 121 -13.14 -3.22 4.00
CA LYS A 121 -13.27 -2.81 2.59
C LYS A 121 -12.22 -3.45 1.67
N LEU A 122 -10.98 -3.63 2.13
CA LEU A 122 -9.97 -4.39 1.38
C LEU A 122 -10.40 -5.86 1.18
N ASP A 123 -11.05 -6.47 2.17
CA ASP A 123 -11.55 -7.84 2.06
C ASP A 123 -12.73 -7.95 1.07
N VAL A 124 -13.55 -6.89 0.94
CA VAL A 124 -14.56 -6.78 -0.14
C VAL A 124 -13.88 -6.64 -1.49
N LEU A 125 -12.93 -5.71 -1.63
CA LEU A 125 -12.16 -5.51 -2.86
C LEU A 125 -11.45 -6.79 -3.33
N ALA A 126 -10.91 -7.58 -2.39
CA ALA A 126 -10.27 -8.86 -2.68
C ALA A 126 -11.24 -9.87 -3.30
N LYS A 127 -12.51 -9.88 -2.86
CA LYS A 127 -13.53 -10.77 -3.44
C LYS A 127 -13.94 -10.27 -4.81
N ASP A 128 -14.19 -8.97 -4.94
CA ASP A 128 -14.66 -8.37 -6.19
C ASP A 128 -13.64 -8.53 -7.31
N ILE A 129 -12.35 -8.38 -7.01
CA ILE A 129 -11.31 -8.55 -8.03
C ILE A 129 -11.19 -10.00 -8.52
N THR A 130 -11.42 -10.99 -7.66
CA THR A 130 -11.42 -12.41 -8.08
C THR A 130 -12.63 -12.79 -8.92
N SER A 131 -13.69 -11.97 -8.91
CA SER A 131 -14.90 -12.18 -9.70
C SER A 131 -14.80 -11.67 -11.14
N ILE A 132 -13.72 -10.96 -11.49
CA ILE A 132 -13.56 -10.35 -12.82
C ILE A 132 -13.24 -11.44 -13.85
N PRO A 133 -14.07 -11.61 -14.89
CA PRO A 133 -13.86 -12.64 -15.87
C PRO A 133 -12.68 -12.28 -16.80
N TYR A 134 -12.00 -13.32 -17.31
CA TYR A 134 -10.96 -13.22 -18.36
C TYR A 134 -9.70 -12.42 -17.99
N THR A 135 -9.39 -12.25 -16.70
CA THR A 135 -8.19 -11.53 -16.22
C THR A 135 -7.49 -12.36 -15.13
N ASP A 136 -6.15 -12.43 -15.17
CA ASP A 136 -5.36 -12.94 -14.05
C ASP A 136 -5.21 -11.84 -12.98
N THR A 137 -5.78 -12.07 -11.81
CA THR A 137 -5.81 -11.12 -10.70
C THR A 137 -4.92 -11.55 -9.53
N THR A 138 -4.16 -12.63 -9.69
CA THR A 138 -3.35 -13.26 -8.63
C THR A 138 -2.39 -12.27 -7.96
N ALA A 139 -1.70 -11.46 -8.75
CA ALA A 139 -0.75 -10.47 -8.24
C ALA A 139 -1.44 -9.41 -7.38
N VAL A 140 -2.61 -8.93 -7.82
CA VAL A 140 -3.36 -7.89 -7.09
C VAL A 140 -4.00 -8.47 -5.84
N GLU A 141 -4.56 -9.67 -5.92
CA GLU A 141 -5.08 -10.40 -4.75
C GLU A 141 -3.99 -10.60 -3.69
N SER A 142 -2.78 -10.98 -4.10
CA SER A 142 -1.63 -11.12 -3.20
C SER A 142 -1.26 -9.81 -2.50
N ILE A 143 -1.27 -8.69 -3.22
CA ILE A 143 -1.02 -7.36 -2.64
C ILE A 143 -2.11 -6.98 -1.63
N ILE A 144 -3.38 -7.20 -1.97
CA ILE A 144 -4.50 -6.89 -1.08
C ILE A 144 -4.39 -7.73 0.19
N LYS A 145 -4.15 -9.04 0.08
CA LYS A 145 -3.97 -9.94 1.23
C LYS A 145 -2.79 -9.52 2.11
N GLY A 146 -1.64 -9.21 1.52
CA GLY A 146 -0.47 -8.73 2.25
C GLY A 146 -0.76 -7.42 3.00
N THR A 147 -1.51 -6.51 2.38
CA THR A 147 -1.95 -5.25 3.01
C THR A 147 -2.90 -5.51 4.17
N SER A 148 -3.92 -6.36 3.98
CA SER A 148 -4.86 -6.76 5.04
C SER A 148 -4.15 -7.41 6.22
N GLU A 149 -3.13 -8.23 5.98
CA GLU A 149 -2.33 -8.87 7.04
C GLU A 149 -1.53 -7.85 7.86
N VAL A 150 -0.91 -6.86 7.21
CA VAL A 150 -0.21 -5.75 7.90
C VAL A 150 -1.20 -4.98 8.78
N ILE A 151 -2.36 -4.61 8.23
CA ILE A 151 -3.41 -3.89 8.98
C ILE A 151 -3.90 -4.72 10.17
N SER A 152 -4.12 -6.03 10.00
CA SER A 152 -4.50 -6.91 11.11
C SER A 152 -3.49 -6.91 12.25
N LYS A 153 -2.18 -6.97 11.95
CA LYS A 153 -1.14 -6.94 12.97
C LYS A 153 -1.12 -5.60 13.72
N LEU A 154 -1.30 -4.49 13.00
CA LEU A 154 -1.39 -3.16 13.62
C LEU A 154 -2.61 -3.05 14.55
N ILE A 155 -3.78 -3.55 14.13
CA ILE A 155 -5.00 -3.59 14.96
C ILE A 155 -4.75 -4.36 16.26
N VAL A 156 -4.08 -5.52 16.19
CA VAL A 156 -3.77 -6.33 17.38
C VAL A 156 -2.92 -5.54 18.38
N SER A 157 -1.87 -4.85 17.91
CA SER A 157 -1.03 -4.02 18.78
C SER A 157 -1.79 -2.84 19.39
N LEU A 158 -2.65 -2.18 18.60
CA LEU A 158 -3.47 -1.06 19.08
C LEU A 158 -4.51 -1.48 20.13
N ILE A 159 -5.12 -2.67 19.99
CA ILE A 159 -6.03 -3.22 21.00
C ILE A 159 -5.30 -3.37 22.33
N LYS A 160 -4.14 -4.04 22.34
CA LYS A 160 -3.37 -4.24 23.57
C LYS A 160 -2.91 -2.93 24.20
N LEU A 161 -2.48 -1.97 23.39
CA LEU A 161 -2.15 -0.62 23.86
C LEU A 161 -3.35 0.06 24.52
N SER A 162 -4.52 0.00 23.88
CA SER A 162 -5.75 0.56 24.44
C SER A 162 -6.18 -0.13 25.75
N GLU A 163 -5.82 -1.40 25.93
CA GLU A 163 -6.19 -2.18 27.10
C GLU A 163 -5.42 -1.79 28.37
N VAL A 164 -4.18 -1.34 28.22
CA VAL A 164 -3.29 -0.94 29.33
C VAL A 164 -3.33 0.57 29.60
N THR A 165 -3.87 1.38 28.70
CA THR A 165 -4.04 2.83 28.89
C THR A 165 -5.48 3.18 29.29
N LYS A 166 -6.05 2.47 30.26
CA LYS A 166 -7.43 2.70 30.76
C LYS A 166 -7.51 3.59 31.99
N GLU A 167 -6.38 3.86 32.64
CA GLU A 167 -6.34 4.59 33.90
C GLU A 167 -6.84 6.03 33.75
N ASP A 168 -7.59 6.50 34.74
CA ASP A 168 -8.11 7.86 34.80
C ASP A 168 -7.10 8.88 35.37
N THR A 169 -5.82 8.49 35.43
CA THR A 169 -4.73 9.33 35.93
C THR A 169 -4.26 10.28 34.82
N SER A 170 -3.93 11.53 35.16
CA SER A 170 -3.34 12.47 34.20
C SER A 170 -2.03 11.93 33.61
N ILE A 171 -1.77 12.18 32.33
CA ILE A 171 -0.53 11.79 31.65
C ILE A 171 0.67 12.45 32.34
N GLY A 172 0.55 13.74 32.68
CA GLY A 172 1.57 14.53 33.38
C GLY A 172 1.43 14.53 34.90
N ASN A 173 0.81 13.51 35.51
CA ASN A 173 0.61 13.49 36.96
C ASN A 173 1.95 13.56 37.72
N ALA A 174 2.21 14.69 38.37
CA ALA A 174 3.40 14.94 39.18
C ALA A 174 3.22 14.58 40.67
N GLY A 175 2.04 14.06 41.06
CA GLY A 175 1.65 13.87 42.46
C GLY A 175 1.20 15.18 43.10
N ALA A 176 0.20 15.12 43.99
CA ALA A 176 -0.26 16.31 44.71
C ALA A 176 0.81 16.79 45.72
N ASP A 177 1.12 18.09 45.67
CA ASP A 177 1.81 18.90 46.68
C ASP A 177 2.83 18.17 47.58
N GLY A 178 3.84 17.52 46.99
CA GLY A 178 5.05 17.04 47.67
C GLY A 178 4.89 16.08 48.86
N SER A 179 3.65 15.72 49.23
CA SER A 179 3.30 15.04 50.48
C SER A 179 2.59 13.70 50.23
N ALA A 180 2.11 13.46 49.01
CA ALA A 180 1.64 12.15 48.60
C ALA A 180 2.83 11.24 48.26
N ALA A 181 2.83 10.01 48.75
CA ALA A 181 3.85 9.03 48.39
C ALA A 181 3.87 8.81 46.87
N ALA A 182 5.07 8.81 46.28
CA ALA A 182 5.24 8.48 44.88
C ALA A 182 4.69 7.08 44.61
N VAL A 183 3.74 6.98 43.68
CA VAL A 183 3.22 5.69 43.23
C VAL A 183 4.06 5.23 42.04
N SER A 184 4.67 4.05 42.15
CA SER A 184 5.38 3.45 41.03
C SER A 184 4.41 3.15 39.88
N ALA A 185 4.86 3.34 38.64
CA ALA A 185 4.10 2.88 37.48
C ALA A 185 3.91 1.36 37.51
N ASN A 186 2.78 0.89 36.97
CA ASN A 186 2.56 -0.54 36.78
C ASN A 186 3.56 -1.08 35.75
N VAL A 187 4.48 -1.93 36.21
CA VAL A 187 5.55 -2.51 35.39
C VAL A 187 5.00 -3.31 34.22
N THR A 188 3.88 -4.03 34.40
CA THR A 188 3.24 -4.82 33.36
C THR A 188 2.70 -3.93 32.24
N ASP A 189 2.05 -2.83 32.59
CA ASP A 189 1.47 -1.90 31.62
C ASP A 189 2.57 -1.19 30.83
N VAL A 190 3.63 -0.73 31.52
CA VAL A 190 4.80 -0.09 30.89
C VAL A 190 5.49 -1.05 29.91
N ASN A 191 5.71 -2.30 30.32
CA ASN A 191 6.32 -3.30 29.44
C ASN A 191 5.45 -3.57 28.22
N THR A 192 4.14 -3.68 28.39
CA THR A 192 3.19 -3.88 27.27
C THR A 192 3.27 -2.73 26.27
N VAL A 193 3.32 -1.47 26.75
CA VAL A 193 3.49 -0.31 25.87
C VAL A 193 4.79 -0.39 25.07
N ILE A 194 5.91 -0.71 25.72
CA ILE A 194 7.21 -0.82 25.07
C ILE A 194 7.21 -1.93 24.01
N GLU A 195 6.66 -3.09 24.34
CA GLU A 195 6.61 -4.25 23.45
C GLU A 195 5.74 -3.98 22.22
N GLU A 196 4.56 -3.41 22.40
CA GLU A 196 3.64 -3.18 21.28
C GLU A 196 4.07 -2.01 20.40
N VAL A 197 4.71 -0.97 20.95
CA VAL A 197 5.35 0.07 20.12
C VAL A 197 6.51 -0.52 19.30
N ARG A 198 7.33 -1.42 19.87
CA ARG A 198 8.36 -2.14 19.13
C ARG A 198 7.76 -3.06 18.06
N SER A 199 6.63 -3.71 18.34
CA SER A 199 5.90 -4.52 17.36
C SER A 199 5.48 -3.67 16.16
N ILE A 200 4.87 -2.50 16.40
CA ILE A 200 4.46 -1.56 15.34
C ILE A 200 5.67 -1.12 14.50
N ILE A 201 6.78 -0.76 15.14
CA ILE A 201 8.03 -0.41 14.45
C ILE A 201 8.52 -1.59 13.58
N GLY A 202 8.55 -2.80 14.14
CA GLY A 202 8.98 -3.98 13.40
C GLY A 202 8.06 -4.34 12.23
N ILE A 203 6.75 -4.08 12.34
CA ILE A 203 5.78 -4.22 11.22
C ILE A 203 6.09 -3.19 10.13
N ALA A 204 6.34 -1.93 10.51
CA ALA A 204 6.70 -0.86 9.59
C ALA A 204 8.00 -1.17 8.82
N GLU A 205 9.05 -1.60 9.51
CA GLU A 205 10.34 -1.96 8.90
C GLU A 205 10.21 -3.12 7.90
N LYS A 206 9.47 -4.18 8.27
CA LYS A 206 9.17 -5.30 7.36
C LYS A 206 8.35 -4.88 6.14
N SER A 207 7.62 -3.77 6.25
CA SER A 207 6.86 -3.15 5.16
C SER A 207 7.72 -2.19 4.33
N GLY A 208 9.03 -2.12 4.59
CA GLY A 208 10.00 -1.31 3.84
C GLY A 208 10.16 0.13 4.35
N LEU A 209 9.55 0.48 5.49
CA LEU A 209 9.73 1.80 6.09
C LEU A 209 11.06 1.86 6.87
N LYS A 210 11.90 2.83 6.54
CA LYS A 210 13.12 3.09 7.30
C LYS A 210 12.81 4.06 8.43
N ILE A 211 12.79 3.55 9.67
CA ILE A 211 12.64 4.37 10.87
C ILE A 211 14.05 4.71 11.36
N GLU A 212 14.44 5.98 11.20
CA GLU A 212 15.75 6.45 11.66
C GLU A 212 15.72 6.79 13.15
N LYS A 213 16.88 6.68 13.82
CA LYS A 213 17.00 7.19 15.17
C LYS A 213 16.82 8.70 15.15
N GLY A 214 16.02 9.23 16.07
CA GLY A 214 15.91 10.67 16.25
C GLY A 214 17.29 11.27 16.50
N ASN A 215 17.66 12.27 15.71
CA ASN A 215 18.69 13.22 16.07
C ASN A 215 18.13 14.11 17.18
N SER A 216 18.85 14.23 18.28
CA SER A 216 18.46 15.08 19.41
C SER A 216 18.08 16.49 18.91
N TRP A 217 16.96 17.02 19.41
CA TRP A 217 16.46 18.35 19.09
C TRP A 217 17.21 19.40 19.90
#